data_AF-A0A849Y5G0-F1
#
_entry.id   AF-A0A849Y5G0-F1
#
_cell.length_a   1.000
_cell.length_b   1.000
_cell.length_c   1.000
_cell.angle_alpha   90.00
_cell.angle_beta   90.00
_cell.angle_gamma   90.00
#
_symmetry.space_group_name_H-M   'P 1'
#
loop_
_entity.id
_entity.type
_entity.pdbx_description
1 polymer ?
#
loop_
_entity_poly.entity_id
_entity_poly.type
_entity_poly.pdbx_seq_one_letter_code
_entity_poly.pdbx_strand_id
1 'polypeptide(L)' 'MRRALALARRGLGRTSPNPCVGAVIARGNRVLGEGWHRAAGQPHAEIAA' A
#
# COMPACT_ATOMS: atom_id res chain seq x y z
N MET A 1 -0.58 0.17 -11.84
CA MET A 1 0.61 -0.20 -11.05
C MET A 1 1.43 0.98 -10.51
N ARG A 2 1.74 2.03 -11.31
CA ARG A 2 2.48 3.23 -10.81
C ARG A 2 1.96 3.82 -9.49
N ARG A 3 0.64 3.90 -9.33
CA ARG A 3 0.01 4.42 -8.10
C ARG A 3 0.28 3.55 -6.87
N ALA A 4 0.18 2.23 -6.99
CA ALA A 4 0.48 1.29 -5.91
C ALA A 4 1.94 1.41 -5.45
N LEU A 5 2.89 1.54 -6.38
CA LEU A 5 4.30 1.77 -6.03
C LEU A 5 4.53 3.12 -5.34
N ALA A 6 3.80 4.16 -5.73
CA ALA A 6 3.85 5.46 -5.06
C ALA A 6 3.30 5.39 -3.62
N LEU A 7 2.24 4.60 -3.40
CA LEU A 7 1.71 4.31 -2.06
C LEU A 7 2.72 3.51 -1.24
N ALA A 8 3.32 2.48 -1.81
CA ALA A 8 4.33 1.64 -1.15
C ALA A 8 5.50 2.47 -0.59
N ARG A 9 5.99 3.46 -1.34
CA ARG A 9 7.09 4.35 -0.92
C ARG A 9 6.80 5.10 0.39
N ARG A 10 5.53 5.27 0.78
CA ARG A 10 5.15 5.89 2.06
C ARG A 10 5.50 5.03 3.28
N GLY A 11 5.76 3.73 3.09
CA GLY A 11 6.22 2.82 4.14
C GLY A 11 7.74 2.82 4.36
N LEU A 12 8.52 3.50 3.52
CA LEU A 12 9.98 3.50 3.60
C LEU A 12 10.46 3.95 4.99
N GLY A 13 11.39 3.19 5.56
CA GLY A 13 11.95 3.45 6.89
C GLY A 13 11.04 3.08 8.06
N ARG A 14 9.82 2.58 7.82
CA ARG A 14 8.85 2.24 8.88
C ARG A 14 8.42 0.78 8.89
N THR A 15 8.51 0.10 7.75
CA THR A 15 8.01 -1.28 7.63
C THR A 15 9.02 -2.36 7.98
N SER A 16 10.33 -2.06 8.04
CA SER A 16 11.37 -3.06 8.33
C SER A 16 11.06 -3.86 9.62
N PRO A 17 11.14 -5.21 9.60
CA PRO A 17 11.75 -6.06 8.56
C PRO A 17 10.83 -6.37 7.36
N ASN A 18 9.57 -5.94 7.38
CA ASN A 18 8.61 -6.16 6.30
C ASN A 18 8.88 -5.24 5.09
N PRO A 19 8.55 -5.69 3.87
CA PRO A 19 8.67 -4.86 2.68
C PRO A 19 7.68 -3.70 2.67
N CYS A 20 8.02 -2.66 1.92
CA CYS A 20 7.09 -1.58 1.58
C CYS A 20 6.08 -2.08 0.54
N VAL A 21 4.80 -2.09 0.89
CA VAL A 21 3.72 -2.55 -0.01
C VAL A 21 2.66 -1.47 -0.13
N GLY A 22 2.13 -1.28 -1.33
CA GLY A 22 0.98 -0.43 -1.62
C GLY A 22 -0.02 -1.20 -2.48
N ALA A 23 -1.30 -0.95 -2.26
CA ALA A 23 -2.41 -1.61 -2.93
C ALA A 23 -3.39 -0.58 -3.50
N VAL A 24 -4.00 -0.91 -4.63
CA VAL A 24 -5.03 -0.09 -5.28
C VAL A 24 -6.14 -1.05 -5.73
N ILE A 25 -7.36 -0.81 -5.26
CA ILE A 25 -8.56 -1.51 -5.73
C ILE A 25 -9.19 -0.64 -6.82
N ALA A 26 -9.39 -1.20 -8.02
CA ALA A 26 -9.96 -0.49 -9.14
C ALA A 26 -11.02 -1.32 -9.85
N ARG A 27 -12.01 -0.64 -10.43
CA ARG A 27 -12.99 -1.22 -11.36
C ARG A 27 -12.97 -0.41 -12.64
N GLY A 28 -12.39 -1.00 -13.69
CA GLY A 28 -12.08 -0.27 -14.92
C GLY A 28 -11.15 0.91 -14.65
N ASN A 29 -11.55 2.10 -15.11
CA ASN A 29 -10.78 3.33 -14.92
C ASN A 29 -11.01 4.03 -13.57
N ARG A 30 -11.90 3.50 -12.72
CA ARG A 30 -12.24 4.10 -11.43
C ARG A 30 -11.44 3.41 -10.32
N VAL A 31 -10.69 4.20 -9.56
CA VAL A 31 -10.10 3.77 -8.28
C VAL A 31 -11.21 3.76 -7.23
N LEU A 32 -11.35 2.62 -6.54
CA LEU A 32 -12.32 2.39 -5.47
C LEU A 32 -11.66 2.45 -4.09
N GLY A 33 -10.36 2.17 -4.01
CA GLY A 33 -9.64 2.01 -2.76
C GLY A 33 -8.12 2.08 -2.93
N GLU A 34 -7.42 2.54 -1.89
CA GLU A 34 -5.97 2.73 -1.87
C GLU A 34 -5.39 2.54 -0.47
N GLY A 35 -4.36 1.70 -0.37
CA GLY A 35 -3.73 1.37 0.90
C GLY A 35 -2.22 1.22 0.80
N TRP A 36 -1.54 1.32 1.94
CA TRP A 36 -0.13 0.96 2.07
C TRP A 36 0.17 0.42 3.46
N HIS A 37 1.19 -0.43 3.56
CA HIS A 37 1.65 -0.97 4.83
C HIS A 37 2.39 0.13 5.62
N ARG A 38 1.85 0.50 6.79
CA ARG A 38 2.27 1.71 7.52
C ARG A 38 3.50 1.52 8.41
N ALA A 39 3.60 0.34 9.05
CA ALA A 39 4.71 -0.01 9.93
C ALA A 39 4.77 -1.53 10.14
N ALA A 40 5.92 -2.06 10.60
CA ALA A 40 6.06 -3.48 10.91
C ALA A 40 4.96 -3.96 11.88
N GLY A 41 4.37 -5.12 11.59
CA GLY A 41 3.30 -5.72 12.40
C GLY A 41 1.92 -5.05 12.27
N GLN A 42 1.79 -3.94 11.53
CA GLN A 42 0.50 -3.35 11.21
C GLN A 42 -0.20 -4.08 10.04
N PRO A 43 -1.50 -3.83 9.79
CA PRO A 43 -2.19 -4.44 8.67
C PRO A 43 -1.45 -4.25 7.34
N HIS A 44 -1.56 -5.24 6.47
CA HIS A 44 -1.02 -5.15 5.12
C HIS A 44 -1.78 -4.10 4.29
N ALA A 45 -1.19 -3.73 3.15
CA ALA A 45 -1.72 -2.68 2.29
C ALA A 45 -3.15 -2.97 1.79
N GLU A 46 -3.50 -4.23 1.57
CA GLU A 46 -4.81 -4.66 1.06
C GLU A 46 -5.94 -4.40 2.05
N ILE A 47 -5.66 -4.49 3.36
CA ILE A 47 -6.66 -4.22 4.42
C ILE A 47 -6.99 -2.73 4.52
N ALA A 48 -6.00 -1.88 4.24
CA ALA A 48 -6.16 -0.42 4.28
C ALA A 48 -6.68 0.16 2.95
N ALA A 49 -6.82 -0.67 1.91
CA ALA A 49 -7.20 -0.25 0.56
C ALA A 49 -8.71 -0.17 0.38
#